data_AF-A0A1I5X306-F1
#
_entry.id   AF-A0A1I5X306-F1
#
_cell.length_a   1.000
_cell.length_b   1.000
_cell.length_c   1.000
_cell.angle_alpha   90.00
_cell.angle_beta   90.00
_cell.angle_gamma   90.00
#
_symmetry.space_group_name_H-M   'P 1'
#
loop_
_entity.id
_entity.type
_entity.pdbx_description
1 polymer ?
#
loop_
_entity_poly.entity_id
_entity_poly.type
_entity_poly.pdbx_seq_one_letter_code
_entity_poly.pdbx_strand_id
1 'polypeptide(L)'
;MSSYFLSQPPHLSPEQRTAWNRRQYVAECAITFLANKAQPLDSAIIAHLQDFVAGSATLGQAIGRIVDHFAQQPQDFGTLQHH
;
A
#
# COMPACT_ATOMS: atom_id res chain seq x y z
N MET A 1 5.89 9.77 -13.67
CA MET A 1 5.70 9.34 -12.26
C MET A 1 6.48 8.07 -12.06
N SER A 2 7.42 8.05 -11.11
CA SER A 2 8.13 6.81 -10.75
C SER A 2 7.15 5.89 -10.01
N SER A 3 7.13 4.60 -10.36
CA SER A 3 6.29 3.63 -9.65
C SER A 3 6.85 3.41 -8.24
N TYR A 4 5.97 3.34 -7.23
CA TYR A 4 6.34 3.01 -5.84
C TYR A 4 6.71 1.53 -5.66
N PHE A 5 6.42 0.70 -6.68
CA PHE A 5 6.54 -0.74 -6.61
C PHE A 5 7.78 -1.24 -7.34
N LEU A 6 8.26 -2.40 -6.90
CA LEU A 6 9.33 -3.14 -7.57
C LEU A 6 8.93 -3.47 -9.01
N SER A 7 9.94 -3.56 -9.88
CA SER A 7 9.73 -3.95 -11.26
C SER A 7 9.17 -5.37 -11.36
N GLN A 8 8.30 -5.58 -12.35
CA GLN A 8 7.76 -6.89 -12.65
C GLN A 8 8.88 -7.90 -12.97
N PRO A 9 8.89 -9.11 -12.37
CA PRO A 9 9.87 -10.13 -12.69
C PRO A 9 9.79 -10.55 -14.17
N PRO A 10 10.92 -10.71 -14.87
CA PRO A 10 10.93 -10.97 -16.32
C PRO A 10 10.47 -12.38 -16.71
N HIS A 11 10.44 -13.32 -15.76
CA HIS A 11 10.14 -14.73 -15.98
C HIS A 11 8.68 -15.12 -15.69
N LEU A 12 7.80 -14.13 -15.50
CA LEU A 12 6.37 -14.40 -15.30
C LEU A 12 5.70 -14.90 -16.59
N SER A 13 4.84 -15.91 -16.46
CA SER A 13 3.94 -16.34 -17.53
C SER A 13 2.96 -15.22 -17.94
N PRO A 14 2.32 -15.28 -19.12
CA PRO A 14 1.35 -14.27 -19.54
C PRO A 14 0.23 -14.02 -18.53
N GLU A 15 -0.33 -15.07 -17.94
CA GLU A 15 -1.39 -14.95 -16.92
C GLU A 15 -0.89 -14.26 -15.64
N GLN A 16 0.32 -14.64 -15.18
CA GLN A 16 0.94 -14.01 -14.01
C GLN A 16 1.24 -12.52 -14.26
N ARG A 17 1.67 -12.15 -15.48
CA ARG A 17 1.89 -10.75 -15.85
C ARG A 17 0.60 -9.95 -15.84
N THR A 18 -0.47 -10.49 -16.40
CA THR A 18 -1.81 -9.85 -16.35
C THR A 18 -2.27 -9.67 -14.91
N ALA A 19 -2.11 -10.70 -14.07
CA ALA A 19 -2.46 -10.63 -12.66
C ALA A 19 -1.61 -9.59 -11.90
N TRP A 20 -0.30 -9.52 -12.18
CA TRP A 20 0.60 -8.51 -11.61
C TRP A 20 0.15 -7.10 -11.99
N ASN A 21 -0.05 -6.82 -13.28
CA ASN A 21 -0.45 -5.50 -13.76
C ASN A 21 -1.78 -5.05 -13.15
N ARG A 22 -2.75 -5.96 -13.04
CA ARG A 22 -4.03 -5.68 -12.38
C ARG A 22 -3.84 -5.31 -10.91
N ARG A 23 -3.02 -6.07 -10.18
CA ARG A 23 -2.78 -5.83 -8.75
C ARG A 23 -1.98 -4.57 -8.51
N GLN A 24 -0.99 -4.28 -9.36
CA GLN A 24 -0.22 -3.03 -9.35
C GLN A 24 -1.13 -1.83 -9.56
N TYR A 25 -2.02 -1.86 -10.56
CA TYR A 25 -2.98 -0.78 -10.79
C TYR A 25 -3.86 -0.52 -9.55
N VAL A 26 -4.40 -1.57 -8.94
CA VAL A 26 -5.21 -1.45 -7.71
C VAL A 26 -4.39 -0.86 -6.55
N ALA A 27 -3.13 -1.28 -6.40
CA ALA A 27 -2.23 -0.76 -5.37
C ALA A 27 -1.90 0.72 -5.61
N GLU A 28 -1.68 1.15 -6.85
CA GLU A 28 -1.46 2.56 -7.23
C GLU A 28 -2.70 3.43 -6.93
N CYS A 29 -3.90 2.90 -7.17
CA CYS A 29 -5.14 3.57 -6.76
C CYS A 29 -5.24 3.73 -5.23
N ALA A 30 -4.88 2.69 -4.47
CA ALA A 30 -4.87 2.77 -3.01
C ALA A 30 -3.88 3.82 -2.49
N ILE A 31 -2.67 3.87 -3.07
CA ILE A 31 -1.66 4.91 -2.76
C ILE A 31 -2.21 6.31 -3.04
N THR A 32 -2.84 6.52 -4.20
CA THR A 32 -3.42 7.81 -4.58
C THR A 32 -4.52 8.23 -3.60
N PHE A 33 -5.38 7.29 -3.20
CA PHE A 33 -6.44 7.53 -2.23
C PHE A 33 -5.89 7.94 -0.86
N LEU A 34 -4.87 7.23 -0.36
CA LEU A 34 -4.25 7.52 0.94
C LEU A 34 -3.48 8.85 0.92
N ALA A 35 -2.74 9.14 -0.15
CA ALA A 35 -2.04 10.41 -0.32
C ALA A 35 -3.01 11.62 -0.30
N ASN A 36 -4.18 11.48 -0.93
CA ASN A 36 -5.21 12.52 -0.93
C ASN A 36 -5.85 12.76 0.45
N LYS A 37 -5.68 11.84 1.40
CA LYS A 37 -6.13 12.01 2.80
C LYS A 37 -5.10 12.75 3.66
N ALA A 38 -4.07 13.34 3.07
CA ALA A 38 -2.97 14.03 3.74
C ALA A 38 -2.22 13.15 4.77
N GLN A 39 -2.34 11.83 4.65
CA GLN A 39 -1.55 10.90 5.43
C GLN A 39 -0.21 10.69 4.73
N PRO A 40 0.92 10.89 5.40
CA PRO A 40 2.22 10.54 4.84
C PRO A 40 2.21 9.04 4.51
N LEU A 41 2.58 8.72 3.27
CA LEU A 41 2.72 7.33 2.82
C LEU A 41 3.93 6.72 3.52
N ASP A 42 3.67 5.99 4.60
CA ASP A 42 4.70 5.21 5.27
C ASP A 42 5.21 4.10 4.33
N SER A 43 6.53 3.89 4.35
CA SER A 43 7.21 2.73 3.76
C SER A 43 6.54 1.38 4.10
N ALA A 44 5.95 1.23 5.30
CA ALA A 44 5.23 0.02 5.70
C ALA A 44 3.97 -0.21 4.86
N ILE A 45 3.22 0.86 4.55
CA ILE A 45 2.02 0.79 3.70
C ILE A 45 2.42 0.34 2.29
N ILE A 46 3.50 0.91 1.75
CA ILE A 46 4.03 0.53 0.43
C ILE A 46 4.45 -0.95 0.43
N ALA A 47 5.11 -1.42 1.49
CA ALA A 47 5.52 -2.82 1.61
C ALA A 47 4.32 -3.79 1.62
N HIS A 48 3.25 -3.48 2.37
CA HIS A 48 2.05 -4.32 2.38
C HIS A 48 1.34 -4.37 1.02
N LEU A 49 1.30 -3.24 0.31
CA LEU A 49 0.78 -3.20 -1.06
C LEU A 49 1.70 -3.94 -2.05
N GLN A 50 3.02 -3.90 -1.85
CA GLN A 50 3.98 -4.65 -2.65
C GLN A 50 3.79 -6.17 -2.50
N ASP A 51 3.50 -6.67 -1.29
CA ASP A 51 3.18 -8.09 -1.07
C ASP A 51 1.94 -8.52 -1.87
N PHE A 52 0.93 -7.65 -1.95
CA PHE A 52 -0.26 -7.86 -2.76
C PHE A 52 0.06 -7.90 -4.26
N VAL A 53 0.83 -6.92 -4.76
CA VAL A 53 1.28 -6.88 -6.16
C VAL A 53 2.05 -8.15 -6.54
N ALA A 54 2.96 -8.59 -5.67
CA ALA A 54 3.74 -9.80 -5.85
C ALA A 54 2.87 -11.08 -5.74
N GLY A 55 1.77 -11.03 -5.01
CA GLY A 55 0.86 -12.17 -4.80
C GLY A 55 1.20 -13.02 -3.59
N SER A 56 2.08 -12.49 -2.73
CA SER A 56 2.39 -13.07 -1.43
C SER A 56 1.27 -12.77 -0.42
N ALA A 57 0.42 -11.78 -0.69
CA ALA A 57 -0.77 -11.45 0.09
C ALA A 57 -2.00 -11.23 -0.79
N THR A 58 -3.18 -11.49 -0.24
CA THR A 58 -4.45 -11.03 -0.81
C THR A 58 -4.66 -9.54 -0.54
N LEU A 59 -5.58 -8.90 -1.27
CA LEU A 59 -5.93 -7.50 -1.02
C LEU A 59 -6.42 -7.30 0.43
N GLY A 60 -7.28 -8.21 0.93
CA GLY A 60 -7.79 -8.13 2.29
C GLY A 60 -6.70 -8.19 3.36
N GLN A 61 -5.68 -9.04 3.15
CA GLN A 61 -4.53 -9.12 4.06
C GLN A 61 -3.68 -7.84 4.02
N ALA A 62 -3.43 -7.28 2.83
CA ALA A 62 -2.69 -6.03 2.70
C ALA A 62 -3.42 -4.86 3.39
N ILE A 63 -4.73 -4.72 3.14
CA ILE A 63 -5.55 -3.69 3.79
C ILE A 63 -5.62 -3.89 5.30
N GLY A 64 -5.81 -5.12 5.79
CA GLY A 64 -5.81 -5.42 7.22
C GLY A 64 -4.53 -4.95 7.91
N ARG A 65 -3.36 -5.28 7.34
CA ARG A 65 -2.06 -4.83 7.87
C ARG A 65 -1.89 -3.31 7.85
N ILE A 66 -2.40 -2.64 6.82
CA ILE A 66 -2.39 -1.16 6.74
C ILE A 66 -3.26 -0.55 7.85
N VAL A 67 -4.45 -1.12 8.10
CA VAL A 67 -5.32 -0.67 9.19
C VAL A 67 -4.68 -0.90 10.55
N ASP A 68 -4.08 -2.08 10.78
CA ASP A 68 -3.36 -2.39 12.02
C ASP A 68 -2.19 -1.43 12.24
N HIS A 69 -1.45 -1.10 11.17
CA HIS A 69 -0.36 -0.12 11.21
C HIS A 69 -0.86 1.26 11.65
N PHE A 70 -1.97 1.74 11.09
CA PHE A 70 -2.57 3.01 11.54
C PHE A 70 -3.11 2.97 12.97
N ALA A 71 -3.60 1.81 13.43
CA ALA A 71 -4.08 1.66 14.80
C ALA A 71 -2.94 1.67 15.84
N GLN A 72 -1.73 1.27 15.43
CA GLN A 72 -0.54 1.25 16.29
C GLN A 72 0.24 2.56 16.31
N GLN A 73 0.09 3.41 15.29
CA GLN A 73 0.66 4.75 15.35
C GLN A 73 -0.09 5.53 16.44
N PRO A 74 0.60 6.07 17.46
CA PRO A 74 -0.03 7.02 18.36
C PRO A 74 -0.54 8.14 17.48
N GLN A 75 -1.86 8.32 17.42
CA GLN A 75 -2.38 9.56 16.86
C GLN A 75 -1.76 10.65 17.72
N ASP A 76 -0.90 11.49 17.13
CA ASP A 76 -0.73 12.85 17.59
C ASP A 76 -2.11 13.51 17.43
N PHE A 77 -3.03 13.15 18.33
CA PHE A 77 -4.11 14.02 18.76
C PHE A 77 -3.36 15.22 19.28
N GLY A 78 -3.20 16.20 18.39
CA GLY A 78 -2.57 17.47 18.69
C GLY A 78 -3.00 17.85 20.09
N THR A 79 -2.00 18.03 20.95
CA THR A 79 -2.13 18.68 22.24
C THR A 79 -3.18 19.79 22.13
N LEU A 80 -4.41 19.49 22.55
CA LEU A 80 -5.36 20.51 22.97
C LEU A 80 -4.76 21.02 24.28
N GLN A 81 -3.73 21.86 24.16
CA GLN A 81 -3.23 22.68 25.24
C GLN A 81 -4.41 23.51 25.72
N HIS A 82 -4.93 23.12 26.88
CA HIS A 82 -5.60 24.02 27.80
C HIS A 82 -4.82 25.33 27.88
N HIS A 83 -5.38 26.42 27.35
CA HIS A 83 -5.10 27.78 27.81
C HIS A 83 -6.35 28.62 27.65
#